data_AF-A0A9P7ME72-F1
#
_entry.id   AF-A0A9P7ME72-F1
#
_cell.length_a   1.000
_cell.length_b   1.000
_cell.length_c   1.000
_cell.angle_alpha   90.00
_cell.angle_beta   90.00
_cell.angle_gamma   90.00
#
_symmetry.space_group_name_H-M   'P 1'
#
loop_
_entity.id
_entity.type
_entity.pdbx_description
1 polymer ?
#
loop_
_entity_poly.entity_id
_entity_poly.type
_entity_poly.pdbx_seq_one_letter_code
_entity_poly.pdbx_strand_id
1 'polypeptide(L)'
;MSRRLEQATEDALLSGDASGRRAIQDAGFSEELKAKLFEKVAAAESQHQQASHSTAGETPWTGTENTADAVLRMLQDAKKPMRAEAGARCLQPPVVVDTRLRRRRAPQSPGQRAVNARDKASMYVGMDMKTLKGLSVSERDEMKAELRERFEPVGRAIPATISGIAALANQRIEDAIARGQFKNLPRGQEMPRDPRADSPFIDTTEFIMNRMIRRQELVPPWIEKQQELSKAVRVFRERLRNDWKRHVARTIASWGGSLQEQMGRAAAFAAAEVAYNPRYSGPESSGSAGEEIRGKDCTGLDTAHRTIETVAGTGAASAAATSTTATTTTTTTTTTLFQRPYRDQEWEKTEKAYMELSIDNLNRITRSYNIMAPELARKPYFSLDRELNACFADVAPLIAQEIKTRAVHRRTSTEGTGGVGNPAASTLVERFVSTDSVKVHLEAGEKAYGLKEWWRDIWKRD
;
A
#
# COMPACT_ATOMS: atom_id res chain seq x y z
N MET A 1 39.16 -51.81 8.02
CA MET A 1 37.99 -52.28 8.79
C MET A 1 37.68 -51.36 9.97
N SER A 2 38.66 -51.03 10.83
CA SER A 2 38.50 -50.08 11.96
C SER A 2 37.89 -48.74 11.56
N ARG A 3 38.40 -48.08 10.52
CA ARG A 3 37.88 -46.78 10.06
C ARG A 3 36.42 -46.81 9.60
N ARG A 4 35.95 -47.94 9.02
CA ARG A 4 34.54 -48.11 8.62
C ARG A 4 33.65 -48.39 9.82
N LEU A 5 34.17 -49.08 10.84
CA LEU A 5 33.49 -49.26 12.11
C LEU A 5 33.36 -47.93 12.84
N GLU A 6 34.44 -47.15 12.93
CA GLU A 6 34.45 -45.81 13.53
C GLU A 6 33.44 -44.89 12.84
N GLN A 7 33.46 -44.82 11.50
CA GLN A 7 32.49 -44.02 10.75
C GLN A 7 31.04 -44.48 10.96
N ALA A 8 30.76 -45.79 10.89
CA ALA A 8 29.41 -46.30 11.13
C ALA A 8 28.93 -46.07 12.58
N THR A 9 29.84 -46.07 13.56
CA THR A 9 29.53 -45.75 14.96
C THR A 9 29.34 -44.26 15.20
N GLU A 10 30.15 -43.41 14.56
CA GLU A 10 30.01 -41.96 14.63
C GLU A 10 28.70 -41.52 13.97
N ASP A 11 28.39 -42.06 12.79
CA ASP A 11 27.13 -41.80 12.10
C ASP A 11 25.94 -42.26 12.96
N ALA A 12 26.02 -43.43 13.60
CA ALA A 12 24.94 -43.93 14.44
C ALA A 12 24.70 -43.10 15.72
N LEU A 13 25.74 -42.56 16.32
CA LEU A 13 25.62 -41.67 17.49
C LEU A 13 25.18 -40.25 17.11
N LEU A 14 25.49 -39.79 15.90
CA LEU A 14 25.20 -38.43 15.44
C LEU A 14 23.86 -38.27 14.71
N SER A 15 23.42 -39.30 13.98
CA SER A 15 22.29 -39.19 13.04
C SER A 15 20.93 -39.60 13.61
N GLY A 16 20.88 -40.14 14.84
CA GLY A 16 19.66 -40.55 15.50
C GLY A 16 19.10 -41.88 14.96
N ASP A 17 19.03 -42.84 15.87
CA ASP A 17 18.43 -44.17 15.85
C ASP A 17 18.24 -44.87 14.50
N ALA A 18 17.27 -44.49 13.67
CA ALA A 18 16.88 -45.30 12.51
C ALA A 18 17.90 -45.30 11.36
N SER A 19 18.44 -44.13 11.01
CA SER A 19 19.40 -43.98 9.91
C SER A 19 20.77 -44.56 10.28
N GLY A 20 21.18 -44.31 11.52
CA GLY A 20 22.39 -44.86 12.13
C GLY A 20 22.39 -46.38 12.21
N ARG A 21 21.26 -46.97 12.62
CA ARG A 21 21.10 -48.42 12.68
C ARG A 21 21.14 -49.08 11.30
N ARG A 22 20.59 -48.43 10.26
CA ARG A 22 20.69 -48.90 8.87
C ARG A 22 22.13 -48.86 8.36
N ALA A 23 22.89 -47.80 8.65
CA ALA A 23 24.31 -47.72 8.29
C ALA A 23 25.14 -48.89 8.87
N ILE A 24 24.84 -49.32 10.11
CA ILE A 24 25.49 -50.49 10.74
C ILE A 24 25.07 -51.81 10.08
N GLN A 25 23.82 -51.93 9.61
CA GLN A 25 23.32 -53.12 8.91
C GLN A 25 23.95 -53.26 7.52
N ASP A 26 24.02 -52.15 6.78
CA ASP A 26 24.48 -52.07 5.40
C ASP A 26 26.01 -52.18 5.27
N ALA A 27 26.76 -51.88 6.34
CA ALA A 27 28.22 -51.92 6.36
C ALA A 27 28.84 -53.34 6.33
N GLY A 28 28.04 -54.41 6.28
CA GLY A 28 28.51 -55.78 6.02
C GLY A 28 29.31 -56.44 7.14
N PHE A 29 29.18 -55.98 8.39
CA PHE A 29 29.86 -56.57 9.56
C PHE A 29 29.31 -57.96 9.94
N SER A 30 30.12 -58.76 10.66
CA SER A 30 29.65 -60.03 11.23
C SER A 30 28.50 -59.82 12.21
N GLU A 31 27.58 -60.77 12.28
CA GLU A 31 26.34 -60.67 13.05
C GLU A 31 26.61 -60.45 14.56
N GLU A 32 27.66 -61.08 15.09
CA GLU A 32 28.08 -60.89 16.48
C GLU A 32 28.57 -59.46 16.77
N LEU A 33 29.27 -58.82 15.82
CA LEU A 33 29.75 -57.45 15.98
C LEU A 33 28.60 -56.45 15.79
N LYS A 34 27.67 -56.73 14.89
CA LYS A 34 26.42 -55.96 14.75
C LYS A 34 25.63 -55.97 16.06
N ALA A 35 25.42 -57.14 16.66
CA ALA A 35 24.71 -57.27 17.93
C ALA A 35 25.39 -56.48 19.06
N LYS A 36 26.71 -56.59 19.20
CA LYS A 36 27.48 -55.82 20.19
C LYS A 36 27.43 -54.30 19.95
N LEU A 37 27.42 -53.86 18.70
CA LEU A 37 27.28 -52.45 18.36
C LEU A 37 25.88 -51.92 18.67
N PHE A 38 24.83 -52.68 18.35
CA PHE A 38 23.46 -52.31 18.72
C PHE A 38 23.27 -52.25 20.23
N GLU A 39 23.86 -53.19 20.99
CA GLU A 39 23.83 -53.16 22.45
C GLU A 39 24.54 -51.92 23.02
N LYS A 40 25.71 -51.55 22.47
CA LYS A 40 26.44 -50.34 22.88
C LYS A 40 25.70 -49.05 22.54
N VAL A 41 25.08 -48.98 21.36
CA VAL A 41 24.27 -47.83 20.93
C VAL A 41 23.02 -47.72 21.81
N ALA A 42 22.31 -48.82 22.08
CA ALA A 42 21.17 -48.83 22.99
C ALA A 42 21.54 -48.44 24.44
N ALA A 43 22.72 -48.86 24.91
CA ALA A 43 23.25 -48.44 26.21
C ALA A 43 23.57 -46.93 26.26
N ALA A 44 24.14 -46.37 25.19
CA ALA A 44 24.41 -44.93 25.08
C ALA A 44 23.12 -44.10 24.97
N GLU A 45 22.13 -44.58 24.21
CA GLU A 45 20.78 -43.99 24.13
C GLU A 45 20.11 -43.99 25.51
N SER A 46 20.19 -45.09 26.27
CA SER A 46 19.63 -45.19 27.62
C SER A 46 20.29 -44.21 28.60
N GLN A 47 21.60 -43.98 28.48
CA GLN A 47 22.31 -42.96 29.26
C GLN A 47 21.89 -41.52 28.87
N HIS A 48 21.70 -41.26 27.56
CA HIS A 48 21.22 -39.96 27.09
C HIS A 48 19.77 -39.69 27.52
N GLN A 49 18.93 -40.73 27.51
CA GLN A 49 17.57 -40.68 28.03
C GLN A 49 17.58 -40.39 29.53
N GLN A 50 18.41 -41.06 30.34
CA GLN A 50 18.58 -40.75 31.77
C GLN A 50 19.01 -39.29 32.02
N ALA A 51 19.90 -38.74 31.19
CA ALA A 51 20.30 -37.33 31.27
C ALA A 51 19.13 -36.39 30.93
N SER A 52 18.32 -36.69 29.90
CA SER A 52 17.11 -35.90 29.60
C SER A 52 16.01 -36.05 30.66
N HIS A 53 15.90 -37.22 31.28
CA HIS A 53 14.99 -37.50 32.39
C HIS A 53 15.32 -36.71 33.66
N SER A 54 16.54 -36.19 33.81
CA SER A 54 16.87 -35.32 34.96
C SER A 54 16.09 -33.99 34.97
N THR A 55 15.67 -33.49 33.80
CA THR A 55 14.71 -32.37 33.69
C THR A 55 13.25 -32.81 33.84
N ALA A 56 12.94 -34.07 33.53
CA ALA A 56 11.60 -34.65 33.69
C ALA A 56 11.33 -35.19 35.11
N GLY A 57 12.38 -35.36 35.93
CA GLY A 57 12.33 -35.74 37.33
C GLY A 57 12.16 -34.54 38.27
N GLU A 58 12.02 -33.33 37.72
CA GLU A 58 11.58 -32.18 38.51
C GLU A 58 10.22 -32.50 39.14
N THR A 59 10.14 -32.29 40.45
CA THR A 59 8.91 -32.53 41.20
C THR A 59 7.81 -31.63 40.63
N PRO A 60 6.66 -32.19 40.20
CA PRO A 60 5.57 -31.38 39.69
C PRO A 60 5.13 -30.38 40.76
N TRP A 61 4.85 -29.15 40.34
CA TRP A 61 4.48 -28.05 41.24
C TRP A 61 3.31 -28.44 42.16
N THR A 62 3.57 -28.55 43.46
CA THR A 62 2.59 -29.00 44.48
C THR A 62 1.70 -27.88 45.02
N GLY A 63 1.79 -26.66 44.46
CA GLY A 63 1.04 -25.49 44.92
C GLY A 63 1.83 -24.59 45.89
N THR A 64 2.88 -25.14 46.50
CA THR A 64 3.82 -24.42 47.37
C THR A 64 5.21 -24.47 46.76
N GLU A 65 5.87 -23.32 46.63
CA GLU A 65 7.26 -23.27 46.17
C GLU A 65 8.21 -23.91 47.20
N ASN A 66 9.25 -24.59 46.71
CA ASN A 66 10.32 -25.09 47.57
C ASN A 66 11.10 -23.90 48.16
N THR A 67 11.67 -24.06 49.35
CA THR A 67 12.42 -23.00 50.04
C THR A 67 13.60 -22.50 49.19
N ALA A 68 14.29 -23.40 48.49
CA ALA A 68 15.38 -23.06 47.58
C ALA A 68 14.90 -22.16 46.43
N ASP A 69 13.77 -22.46 45.82
CA ASP A 69 13.19 -21.68 44.71
C ASP A 69 12.65 -20.34 45.18
N ALA A 70 12.03 -20.30 46.36
CA ALA A 70 11.57 -19.07 47.00
C ALA A 70 12.73 -18.10 47.24
N VAL A 71 13.86 -18.60 47.76
CA VAL A 71 15.09 -17.81 47.96
C VAL A 71 15.66 -17.33 46.63
N LEU A 72 15.69 -18.20 45.60
CA LEU A 72 16.17 -17.85 44.26
C LEU A 72 15.34 -16.72 43.64
N ARG A 73 14.01 -16.78 43.79
CA ARG A 73 13.09 -15.73 43.37
C ARG A 73 13.33 -14.44 44.15
N MET A 74 13.49 -14.50 45.48
CA MET A 74 13.81 -13.31 46.28
C MET A 74 15.13 -12.65 45.85
N LEU A 75 16.14 -13.44 45.49
CA LEU A 75 17.42 -12.93 44.98
C LEU A 75 17.29 -12.30 43.59
N GLN A 76 16.43 -12.84 42.73
CA GLN A 76 16.14 -12.28 41.40
C GLN A 76 15.30 -10.99 41.52
N ASP A 77 14.27 -10.98 42.37
CA ASP A 77 13.40 -9.82 42.61
C ASP A 77 14.16 -8.68 43.32
N ALA A 78 15.12 -9.01 44.19
CA ALA A 78 15.99 -8.02 44.83
C ALA A 78 16.83 -7.23 43.81
N LYS A 79 17.18 -7.85 42.68
CA LYS A 79 17.87 -7.19 41.57
C LYS A 79 16.86 -6.68 40.55
N LYS A 80 16.26 -5.52 40.84
CA LYS A 80 15.37 -4.84 39.88
C LYS A 80 16.14 -4.55 38.58
N PRO A 81 15.73 -5.06 37.41
CA PRO A 81 16.40 -4.73 36.16
C PRO A 81 16.30 -3.21 35.94
N MET A 82 17.42 -2.58 35.59
CA MET A 82 17.48 -1.14 35.32
C MET A 82 16.37 -0.76 34.33
N ARG A 83 15.60 0.27 34.68
CA ARG A 83 14.48 0.74 33.86
C ARG A 83 15.07 1.27 32.56
N ALA A 84 14.84 0.58 31.44
CA ALA A 84 15.23 1.09 30.13
C ALA A 84 14.53 2.44 29.90
N GLU A 85 15.31 3.52 29.89
CA GLU A 85 14.80 4.87 29.79
C GLU A 85 14.02 5.06 28.48
N ALA A 86 12.73 5.38 28.60
CA ALA A 86 11.84 5.67 27.49
C ALA A 86 12.11 7.04 26.82
N GLY A 87 13.37 7.49 26.81
CA GLY A 87 13.78 8.81 26.31
C GLY A 87 15.00 8.79 25.37
N ALA A 88 15.70 7.67 25.24
CA ALA A 88 16.80 7.58 24.29
C ALA A 88 16.30 7.03 22.95
N ARG A 89 16.06 7.93 21.99
CA ARG A 89 16.24 7.57 20.56
C ARG A 89 17.72 7.26 20.37
N CYS A 90 18.13 6.05 20.75
CA CYS A 90 19.42 5.52 20.37
C CYS A 90 19.41 5.35 18.86
N LEU A 91 20.22 6.17 18.21
CA LEU A 91 20.79 5.93 16.90
C LEU A 91 21.28 4.48 16.86
N GLN A 92 20.71 3.71 15.93
CA GLN A 92 21.10 2.38 15.46
C GLN A 92 21.36 1.30 16.54
N PRO A 93 20.54 0.23 16.63
CA PRO A 93 20.93 -0.94 17.40
C PRO A 93 22.23 -1.52 16.82
N PRO A 94 23.15 -2.06 17.65
CA PRO A 94 24.33 -2.75 17.13
C PRO A 94 23.86 -3.90 16.23
N VAL A 95 24.46 -4.01 15.05
CA VAL A 95 24.20 -5.05 14.05
C VAL A 95 24.76 -6.38 14.55
N VAL A 96 24.19 -6.90 15.63
CA VAL A 96 24.24 -8.33 15.92
C VAL A 96 23.00 -8.89 15.25
N VAL A 97 23.21 -9.57 14.13
CA VAL A 97 22.15 -10.29 13.41
C VAL A 97 21.68 -11.42 14.34
N ASP A 98 20.68 -11.11 15.15
CA ASP A 98 20.00 -12.07 16.02
C ASP A 98 19.18 -12.98 15.08
N THR A 99 19.76 -14.11 14.66
CA THR A 99 19.17 -15.07 13.69
C THR A 99 17.92 -15.79 14.23
N ARG A 100 17.48 -15.45 15.44
CA ARG A 100 16.25 -15.96 16.03
C ARG A 100 15.06 -15.24 15.39
N LEU A 101 14.18 -15.99 14.74
CA LEU A 101 12.88 -15.52 14.23
C LEU A 101 11.99 -15.00 15.37
N ARG A 102 12.25 -13.78 15.86
CA ARG A 102 11.37 -13.05 16.75
C ARG A 102 10.17 -12.62 15.93
N ARG A 103 9.12 -13.44 15.87
CA ARG A 103 7.80 -12.99 15.43
C ARG A 103 7.35 -11.89 16.41
N ARG A 104 7.58 -10.62 16.07
CA ARG A 104 6.91 -9.50 16.73
C ARG A 104 5.41 -9.64 16.49
N ARG A 105 4.72 -10.37 17.36
CA ARG A 105 3.27 -10.25 17.48
C ARG A 105 3.00 -8.95 18.22
N ALA A 106 2.27 -8.04 17.58
CA ALA A 106 1.70 -6.90 18.28
C ALA A 106 0.94 -7.40 19.52
N PRO A 107 0.96 -6.68 20.66
CA PRO A 107 0.22 -7.07 21.84
C PRO A 107 -1.27 -7.14 21.50
N GLN A 108 -1.81 -8.36 21.40
CA GLN A 108 -3.22 -8.54 21.09
C GLN A 108 -4.06 -8.20 22.32
N SER A 109 -5.16 -7.49 22.10
CA SER A 109 -6.12 -7.20 23.15
C SER A 109 -6.72 -8.51 23.69
N PRO A 110 -7.18 -8.56 24.95
CA PRO A 110 -7.87 -9.73 25.51
C PRO A 110 -9.04 -10.20 24.63
N GLY A 111 -9.78 -9.26 24.02
CA GLY A 111 -10.85 -9.56 23.07
C GLY A 111 -10.34 -10.23 21.79
N GLN A 112 -9.25 -9.73 21.18
CA GLN A 112 -8.63 -10.37 20.02
C GLN A 112 -8.07 -11.77 20.34
N ARG A 113 -7.58 -12.00 21.57
CA ARG A 113 -7.17 -13.33 22.01
C ARG A 113 -8.34 -14.29 22.09
N ALA A 114 -9.48 -13.85 22.63
CA ALA A 114 -10.69 -14.67 22.71
C ALA A 114 -11.27 -14.98 21.32
N VAL A 115 -11.30 -14.00 20.41
CA VAL A 115 -11.73 -14.19 19.02
C VAL A 115 -10.80 -15.18 18.30
N ASN A 116 -9.48 -14.96 18.37
CA ASN A 116 -8.52 -15.89 17.77
C ASN A 116 -8.57 -17.30 18.38
N ALA A 117 -8.90 -17.44 19.66
CA ALA A 117 -9.10 -18.75 20.28
C ALA A 117 -10.38 -19.43 19.80
N ARG A 118 -11.48 -18.67 19.70
CA ARG A 118 -12.76 -19.14 19.16
C ARG A 118 -12.64 -19.56 17.69
N ASP A 119 -11.94 -18.77 16.89
CA ASP A 119 -11.70 -19.05 15.47
C ASP A 119 -10.78 -20.26 15.28
N LYS A 120 -9.78 -20.44 16.15
CA LYS A 120 -8.97 -21.67 16.14
C LYS A 120 -9.77 -22.89 16.57
N ALA A 121 -10.63 -22.76 17.59
CA ALA A 121 -11.49 -23.84 18.03
C ALA A 121 -12.48 -24.23 16.93
N SER A 122 -13.03 -23.27 16.18
CA SER A 122 -13.94 -23.55 15.06
C SER A 122 -13.25 -24.28 13.91
N MET A 123 -11.94 -24.06 13.69
CA MET A 123 -11.16 -24.85 12.72
C MET A 123 -11.08 -26.33 13.11
N TYR A 124 -10.97 -26.66 14.41
CA TYR A 124 -10.99 -28.05 14.87
C TYR A 124 -12.40 -28.64 14.87
N VAL A 125 -13.43 -27.86 15.21
CA VAL A 125 -14.84 -28.29 15.12
C VAL A 125 -15.27 -28.52 13.67
N GLY A 126 -14.72 -27.78 12.71
CA GLY A 126 -14.91 -28.03 11.28
C GLY A 126 -14.18 -29.30 10.78
N MET A 127 -13.19 -29.76 11.54
CA MET A 127 -12.42 -30.99 11.30
C MET A 127 -13.00 -32.20 12.07
N ASP A 128 -13.97 -31.97 12.97
CA ASP A 128 -14.52 -32.98 13.87
C ASP A 128 -15.49 -33.95 13.18
N MET A 129 -15.20 -35.24 13.34
CA MET A 129 -16.09 -36.40 13.51
C MET A 129 -17.18 -36.73 12.47
N LYS A 130 -17.67 -35.79 11.67
CA LYS A 130 -18.69 -36.04 10.63
C LYS A 130 -18.08 -36.27 9.24
N THR A 131 -16.94 -35.65 8.94
CA THR A 131 -16.09 -36.02 7.78
C THR A 131 -15.44 -37.40 7.96
N LEU A 132 -15.35 -37.89 9.20
CA LEU A 132 -14.92 -39.24 9.52
C LEU A 132 -15.88 -40.32 9.01
N LYS A 133 -17.11 -40.01 8.56
CA LYS A 133 -18.11 -41.00 8.13
C LYS A 133 -17.75 -41.74 6.81
N GLY A 134 -16.57 -41.52 6.25
CA GLY A 134 -16.07 -42.21 5.04
C GLY A 134 -14.71 -42.90 5.15
N LEU A 135 -13.98 -42.77 6.27
CA LEU A 135 -12.68 -43.43 6.45
C LEU A 135 -12.85 -44.83 7.05
N SER A 136 -12.08 -45.79 6.57
CA SER A 136 -12.07 -47.15 7.11
C SER A 136 -11.63 -47.16 8.59
N VAL A 137 -11.98 -48.20 9.34
CA VAL A 137 -11.62 -48.28 10.77
C VAL A 137 -10.09 -48.25 10.94
N SER A 138 -9.34 -48.89 10.04
CA SER A 138 -7.86 -48.86 10.03
C SER A 138 -7.32 -47.44 9.85
N GLU A 139 -7.80 -46.71 8.84
CA GLU A 139 -7.35 -45.33 8.56
C GLU A 139 -7.71 -44.37 9.70
N ARG A 140 -8.84 -44.61 10.38
CA ARG A 140 -9.21 -43.81 11.58
C ARG A 140 -8.30 -44.10 12.76
N ASP A 141 -7.88 -45.34 12.95
CA ASP A 141 -7.02 -45.73 14.06
C ASP A 141 -5.56 -45.31 13.79
N GLU A 142 -5.11 -45.33 12.54
CA GLU A 142 -3.85 -44.72 12.10
C GLU A 142 -3.86 -43.20 12.30
N MET A 143 -4.95 -42.51 11.93
CA MET A 143 -5.10 -41.06 12.16
C MET A 143 -5.11 -40.72 13.66
N LYS A 144 -5.77 -41.55 14.49
CA LYS A 144 -5.74 -41.40 15.96
C LYS A 144 -4.38 -41.71 16.54
N ALA A 145 -3.65 -42.68 16.00
CA ALA A 145 -2.28 -42.99 16.39
C ALA A 145 -1.35 -41.83 16.05
N GLU A 146 -1.42 -41.27 14.84
CA GLU A 146 -0.66 -40.08 14.44
C GLU A 146 -1.00 -38.85 15.30
N LEU A 147 -2.26 -38.68 15.68
CA LEU A 147 -2.68 -37.64 16.63
C LEU A 147 -2.09 -37.89 18.02
N ARG A 148 -2.11 -39.14 18.51
CA ARG A 148 -1.50 -39.50 19.81
C ARG A 148 0.01 -39.28 19.81
N GLU A 149 0.72 -39.75 18.79
CA GLU A 149 2.17 -39.58 18.62
C GLU A 149 2.58 -38.10 18.60
N ARG A 150 1.73 -37.22 18.07
CA ARG A 150 1.95 -35.75 18.10
C ARG A 150 1.80 -35.14 19.49
N PHE A 151 1.00 -35.74 20.36
CA PHE A 151 0.70 -35.23 21.71
C PHE A 151 1.40 -36.00 22.83
N GLU A 152 2.08 -37.11 22.52
CA GLU A 152 2.99 -37.76 23.44
C GLU A 152 4.17 -36.85 23.81
N PRO A 153 4.67 -36.93 25.06
CA PRO A 153 5.77 -36.08 25.53
C PRO A 153 7.05 -36.24 24.67
N VAL A 154 7.26 -37.42 24.08
CA VAL A 154 8.35 -37.71 23.14
C VAL A 154 8.15 -37.00 21.80
N GLY A 155 6.92 -36.90 21.29
CA GLY A 155 6.61 -36.19 20.04
C GLY A 155 6.71 -34.66 20.12
N ARG A 156 6.69 -34.10 21.35
CA ARG A 156 6.95 -32.67 21.62
C ARG A 156 8.42 -32.35 21.86
N ALA A 157 9.27 -33.35 22.07
CA ALA A 157 10.71 -33.15 22.20
C ALA A 157 11.30 -32.85 20.81
N ILE A 158 11.22 -31.58 20.39
CA ILE A 158 12.05 -31.11 19.29
C ILE A 158 13.49 -31.15 19.83
N PRO A 159 14.40 -31.94 19.23
CA PRO A 159 15.78 -31.99 19.69
C PRO A 159 16.37 -30.57 19.64
N ALA A 160 17.02 -30.16 20.72
CA ALA A 160 17.53 -28.79 20.87
C ALA A 160 18.70 -28.46 19.91
N THR A 161 19.23 -29.47 19.20
CA THR A 161 20.37 -29.34 18.29
C THR A 161 19.92 -29.29 16.83
N ILE A 162 20.61 -28.48 16.01
CA ILE A 162 20.34 -28.35 14.56
C ILE A 162 20.47 -29.71 13.85
N SER A 163 21.44 -30.53 14.28
CA SER A 163 21.63 -31.90 13.77
C SER A 163 20.46 -32.83 14.10
N GLY A 164 19.93 -32.75 15.33
CA GLY A 164 18.77 -33.54 15.72
C GLY A 164 17.51 -33.14 14.96
N ILE A 165 17.33 -31.86 14.67
CA ILE A 165 16.19 -31.38 13.84
C ILE A 165 16.31 -31.91 12.41
N ALA A 166 17.53 -31.94 11.86
CA ALA A 166 17.79 -32.52 10.54
C ALA A 166 17.53 -34.04 10.53
N ALA A 167 17.96 -34.77 11.55
CA ALA A 167 17.70 -36.21 11.71
C ALA A 167 16.19 -36.52 11.78
N LEU A 168 15.44 -35.79 12.61
CA LEU A 168 13.99 -35.92 12.74
C LEU A 168 13.28 -35.55 11.42
N ALA A 169 13.75 -34.51 10.74
CA ALA A 169 13.24 -34.13 9.43
C ALA A 169 13.48 -35.24 8.39
N ASN A 170 14.68 -35.79 8.32
CA ASN A 170 15.03 -36.89 7.42
C ASN A 170 14.19 -38.14 7.70
N GLN A 171 14.01 -38.52 8.97
CA GLN A 171 13.12 -39.63 9.34
C GLN A 171 11.69 -39.40 8.87
N ARG A 172 11.14 -38.19 9.08
CA ARG A 172 9.80 -37.86 8.60
C ARG A 172 9.70 -37.85 7.06
N ILE A 173 10.76 -37.41 6.37
CA ILE A 173 10.83 -37.45 4.90
C ILE A 173 10.84 -38.91 4.43
N GLU A 174 11.66 -39.76 5.04
CA GLU A 174 11.73 -41.19 4.73
C GLU A 174 10.40 -41.91 4.99
N ASP A 175 9.75 -41.67 6.12
CA ASP A 175 8.45 -42.26 6.44
C ASP A 175 7.38 -41.79 5.44
N ALA A 176 7.43 -40.53 5.01
CA ALA A 176 6.53 -40.00 3.98
C ALA A 176 6.85 -40.55 2.57
N ILE A 177 8.12 -40.81 2.25
CA ILE A 177 8.55 -41.52 1.02
C ILE A 177 8.04 -42.97 1.06
N ALA A 178 8.19 -43.66 2.19
CA ALA A 178 7.72 -45.02 2.40
C ALA A 178 6.19 -45.11 2.27
N ARG A 179 5.46 -44.12 2.79
CA ARG A 179 4.00 -43.95 2.59
C ARG A 179 3.63 -43.54 1.14
N GLY A 180 4.60 -43.27 0.27
CA GLY A 180 4.37 -42.89 -1.13
C GLY A 180 3.83 -41.48 -1.34
N GLN A 181 3.85 -40.62 -0.32
CA GLN A 181 3.28 -39.27 -0.37
C GLN A 181 3.97 -38.36 -1.40
N PHE A 182 5.24 -38.64 -1.75
CA PHE A 182 6.00 -37.89 -2.76
C PHE A 182 5.68 -38.27 -4.21
N LYS A 183 4.94 -39.37 -4.46
CA LYS A 183 4.68 -39.84 -5.83
C LYS A 183 3.66 -38.97 -6.57
N ASN A 184 2.70 -38.37 -5.86
CA ASN A 184 1.61 -37.58 -6.43
C ASN A 184 1.62 -36.13 -5.92
N LEU A 185 2.81 -35.52 -5.81
CA LEU A 185 2.89 -34.10 -5.50
C LEU A 185 2.46 -33.28 -6.73
N PRO A 186 1.50 -32.35 -6.60
CA PRO A 186 1.22 -31.41 -7.67
C PRO A 186 2.51 -30.60 -7.91
N ARG A 187 3.14 -30.80 -9.08
CA ARG A 187 4.27 -29.97 -9.49
C ARG A 187 3.76 -28.54 -9.57
N GLY A 188 4.50 -27.60 -8.98
CA GLY A 188 4.14 -26.18 -9.01
C GLY A 188 3.94 -25.70 -10.45
N GLN A 189 3.01 -24.75 -10.64
CA GLN A 189 2.78 -24.13 -11.94
C GLN A 189 4.10 -23.55 -12.46
N GLU A 190 4.39 -23.79 -13.75
CA GLU A 190 5.54 -23.20 -14.41
C GLU A 190 5.42 -21.68 -14.33
N MET A 191 6.48 -21.02 -13.84
CA MET A 191 6.50 -19.56 -13.78
C MET A 191 6.34 -19.04 -15.22
N PRO A 192 5.43 -18.09 -15.48
CA PRO A 192 5.24 -17.55 -16.81
C PRO A 192 6.56 -16.99 -17.32
N ARG A 193 7.05 -17.58 -18.42
CA ARG A 193 8.24 -17.10 -19.11
C ARG A 193 7.84 -15.88 -19.92
N ASP A 194 8.58 -14.78 -19.77
CA ASP A 194 8.28 -13.56 -20.51
C ASP A 194 8.44 -13.88 -22.00
N PRO A 195 7.44 -13.61 -22.86
CA PRO A 195 7.50 -13.95 -24.29
C PRO A 195 8.57 -13.18 -25.06
N ARG A 196 9.08 -12.08 -24.46
CA ARG A 196 10.20 -11.30 -25.00
C ARG A 196 11.58 -11.89 -24.69
N ALA A 197 11.66 -12.92 -23.85
CA ALA A 197 12.93 -13.60 -23.60
C ALA A 197 13.45 -14.33 -24.84
N ASP A 198 12.54 -14.76 -25.72
CA ASP A 198 12.84 -15.54 -26.91
C ASP A 198 12.84 -14.67 -28.19
N SER A 199 12.74 -13.34 -28.06
CA SER A 199 12.75 -12.45 -29.23
C SER A 199 14.17 -12.35 -29.82
N PRO A 200 14.37 -12.63 -31.13
CA PRO A 200 15.69 -12.56 -31.76
C PRO A 200 16.29 -11.16 -31.85
N PHE A 201 15.50 -10.12 -31.62
CA PHE A 201 15.90 -8.71 -31.76
C PHE A 201 16.36 -8.06 -30.45
N ILE A 202 16.34 -8.80 -29.34
CA ILE A 202 16.79 -8.31 -28.04
C ILE A 202 17.84 -9.29 -27.55
N ASP A 203 19.04 -8.81 -27.30
CA ASP A 203 20.10 -9.66 -26.76
C ASP A 203 19.71 -10.19 -25.38
N THR A 204 20.07 -11.44 -25.09
CA THR A 204 19.78 -12.08 -23.79
C THR A 204 20.31 -11.25 -22.62
N THR A 205 21.46 -10.60 -22.79
CA THR A 205 22.06 -9.69 -21.81
C THR A 205 21.21 -8.44 -21.58
N GLU A 206 20.77 -7.76 -22.64
CA GLU A 206 19.90 -6.57 -22.53
C GLU A 206 18.54 -6.93 -21.92
N PHE A 207 17.98 -8.07 -22.32
CA PHE A 207 16.74 -8.58 -21.78
C PHE A 207 16.85 -8.85 -20.27
N ILE A 208 17.88 -9.58 -19.84
CA ILE A 208 18.11 -9.90 -18.42
C ILE A 208 18.41 -8.63 -17.65
N MET A 209 19.22 -7.72 -18.18
CA MET A 209 19.54 -6.42 -17.55
C MET A 209 18.29 -5.57 -17.36
N ASN A 210 17.49 -5.35 -18.40
CA ASN A 210 16.23 -4.61 -18.32
C ASN A 210 15.21 -5.30 -17.41
N ARG A 211 15.25 -6.63 -17.28
CA ARG A 211 14.43 -7.37 -16.33
C ARG A 211 14.91 -7.18 -14.89
N MET A 212 16.22 -7.19 -14.65
CA MET A 212 16.80 -6.92 -13.33
C MET A 212 16.51 -5.49 -12.89
N ILE A 213 16.69 -4.49 -13.76
CA ILE A 213 16.35 -3.08 -13.50
C ILE A 213 14.87 -2.94 -13.11
N ARG A 214 13.96 -3.56 -13.89
CA ARG A 214 12.52 -3.56 -13.58
C ARG A 214 12.18 -4.26 -12.27
N ARG A 215 12.80 -5.41 -11.97
CA ARG A 215 12.58 -6.16 -10.72
C ARG A 215 13.13 -5.45 -9.49
N GLN A 216 14.20 -4.68 -9.64
CA GLN A 216 14.80 -3.88 -8.57
C GLN A 216 14.13 -2.51 -8.43
N GLU A 217 13.10 -2.22 -9.24
CA GLU A 217 12.40 -0.93 -9.29
C GLU A 217 13.35 0.27 -9.49
N LEU A 218 14.51 0.03 -10.13
CA LEU A 218 15.50 1.06 -10.39
C LEU A 218 15.05 1.87 -11.60
N VAL A 219 14.60 3.07 -11.34
CA VAL A 219 14.17 4.02 -12.38
C VAL A 219 15.37 4.92 -12.71
N PRO A 220 15.74 5.10 -13.99
CA PRO A 220 16.76 6.06 -14.36
C PRO A 220 16.53 7.44 -13.71
N PRO A 221 17.59 8.13 -13.26
CA PRO A 221 17.44 9.33 -12.43
C PRO A 221 16.63 10.46 -13.09
N TRP A 222 16.72 10.60 -14.42
CA TRP A 222 15.92 11.57 -15.17
C TRP A 222 14.42 11.23 -15.19
N ILE A 223 14.05 9.94 -15.13
CA ILE A 223 12.64 9.51 -15.03
C ILE A 223 12.11 9.75 -13.62
N GLU A 224 12.92 9.59 -12.57
CA GLU A 224 12.52 10.00 -11.21
C GLU A 224 12.18 11.50 -11.18
N LYS A 225 13.05 12.34 -11.77
CA LYS A 225 12.80 13.77 -11.95
C LYS A 225 11.61 14.06 -12.84
N GLN A 226 11.36 13.23 -13.86
CA GLN A 226 10.15 13.33 -14.68
C GLN A 226 8.89 13.12 -13.83
N GLN A 227 8.88 12.07 -13.00
CA GLN A 227 7.76 11.76 -12.13
C GLN A 227 7.57 12.84 -11.08
N GLU A 228 8.64 13.35 -10.49
CA GLU A 228 8.63 14.49 -9.56
C GLU A 228 8.01 15.72 -10.23
N LEU A 229 8.47 16.07 -11.43
CA LEU A 229 7.93 17.19 -12.20
C LEU A 229 6.44 16.98 -12.53
N SER A 230 6.04 15.81 -13.02
CA SER A 230 4.65 15.50 -13.32
C SER A 230 3.75 15.57 -12.08
N LYS A 231 4.23 15.09 -10.93
CA LYS A 231 3.51 15.19 -9.66
C LYS A 231 3.37 16.65 -9.22
N ALA A 232 4.47 17.41 -9.25
CA ALA A 232 4.48 18.82 -8.86
C ALA A 232 3.56 19.68 -9.74
N VAL A 233 3.62 19.49 -11.07
CA VAL A 233 2.73 20.17 -12.03
C VAL A 233 1.27 19.81 -11.76
N ARG A 234 0.96 18.53 -11.51
CA ARG A 234 -0.41 18.10 -11.21
C ARG A 234 -0.94 18.77 -9.93
N VAL A 235 -0.17 18.74 -8.85
CA VAL A 235 -0.56 19.37 -7.57
C VAL A 235 -0.78 20.87 -7.74
N PHE A 236 0.13 21.56 -8.44
CA PHE A 236 0.00 22.98 -8.73
C PHE A 236 -1.28 23.28 -9.53
N ARG A 237 -1.52 22.57 -10.64
CA ARG A 237 -2.71 22.75 -11.48
C ARG A 237 -4.00 22.39 -10.78
N GLU A 238 -4.02 21.36 -9.94
CA GLU A 238 -5.19 20.99 -9.13
C GLU A 238 -5.52 22.07 -8.11
N ARG A 239 -4.52 22.58 -7.40
CA ARG A 239 -4.70 23.70 -6.46
C ARG A 239 -5.22 24.93 -7.19
N LEU A 240 -4.56 25.34 -8.26
CA LEU A 240 -4.93 26.52 -9.04
C LEU A 240 -6.39 26.43 -9.56
N ARG A 241 -6.77 25.28 -10.12
CA ARG A 241 -8.15 25.03 -10.59
C ARG A 241 -9.15 25.05 -9.45
N ASN A 242 -8.83 24.45 -8.31
CA ASN A 242 -9.73 24.41 -7.16
C ASN A 242 -9.92 25.79 -6.53
N ASP A 243 -8.85 26.55 -6.36
CA ASP A 243 -8.88 27.88 -5.77
C ASP A 243 -9.68 28.85 -6.66
N TRP A 244 -9.41 28.84 -7.97
CA TRP A 244 -10.17 29.62 -8.94
C TRP A 244 -11.65 29.20 -9.00
N LYS A 245 -11.93 27.90 -9.11
CA LYS A 245 -13.31 27.38 -9.12
C LYS A 245 -14.09 27.79 -7.87
N ARG A 246 -13.44 27.74 -6.70
CA ARG A 246 -14.05 28.16 -5.42
C ARG A 246 -14.30 29.65 -5.38
N HIS A 247 -13.36 30.46 -5.88
CA HIS A 247 -13.49 31.91 -5.95
C HIS A 247 -14.66 32.31 -6.85
N VAL A 248 -14.67 31.84 -8.11
CA VAL A 248 -15.70 32.21 -9.09
C VAL A 248 -17.10 31.72 -8.67
N ALA A 249 -17.21 30.51 -8.13
CA ALA A 249 -18.50 30.04 -7.62
C ALA A 249 -19.01 30.91 -6.46
N ARG A 250 -18.12 31.47 -5.62
CA ARG A 250 -18.49 32.39 -4.54
C ARG A 250 -18.86 33.77 -5.07
N THR A 251 -18.10 34.31 -6.03
CA THR A 251 -18.38 35.63 -6.61
C THR A 251 -19.72 35.63 -7.34
N ILE A 252 -19.99 34.63 -8.19
CA ILE A 252 -21.28 34.51 -8.89
C ILE A 252 -22.45 34.36 -7.91
N ALA A 253 -22.28 33.58 -6.84
CA ALA A 253 -23.30 33.45 -5.81
C ALA A 253 -23.50 34.75 -5.01
N SER A 254 -22.45 35.55 -4.80
CA SER A 254 -22.52 36.83 -4.08
C SER A 254 -23.32 37.89 -4.83
N TRP A 255 -23.38 37.82 -6.17
CA TRP A 255 -24.19 38.72 -6.98
C TRP A 255 -25.71 38.45 -6.90
N GLY A 256 -26.12 37.36 -6.23
CA GLY A 256 -27.53 37.02 -6.01
C GLY A 256 -28.27 36.45 -7.23
N GLY A 257 -29.60 36.39 -7.15
CA GLY A 257 -30.49 35.85 -8.19
C GLY A 257 -30.88 34.38 -8.02
N SER A 258 -31.73 33.89 -8.91
CA SER A 258 -32.16 32.48 -8.93
C SER A 258 -31.01 31.54 -9.29
N LEU A 259 -31.10 30.27 -8.89
CA LEU A 259 -30.06 29.27 -9.21
C LEU A 259 -29.86 29.14 -10.72
N GLN A 260 -30.95 29.19 -11.50
CA GLN A 260 -30.90 29.09 -12.95
C GLN A 260 -30.20 30.30 -13.59
N GLU A 261 -30.42 31.51 -13.06
CA GLU A 261 -29.69 32.71 -13.51
C GLU A 261 -28.21 32.61 -13.18
N GLN A 262 -27.84 32.11 -11.99
CA GLN A 262 -26.43 31.90 -11.63
C GLN A 262 -25.75 30.90 -12.57
N MET A 263 -26.44 29.81 -12.89
CA MET A 263 -25.96 28.83 -13.88
C MET A 263 -25.88 29.44 -15.29
N GLY A 264 -26.84 30.28 -15.68
CA GLY A 264 -26.84 31.00 -16.95
C GLY A 264 -25.68 31.98 -17.07
N ARG A 265 -25.37 32.74 -16.01
CA ARG A 265 -24.18 33.62 -15.96
C ARG A 265 -22.89 32.83 -16.09
N ALA A 266 -22.76 31.72 -15.35
CA ALA A 266 -21.60 30.84 -15.44
C ALA A 266 -21.43 30.25 -16.86
N ALA A 267 -22.52 29.85 -17.51
CA ALA A 267 -22.51 29.38 -18.88
C ALA A 267 -22.11 30.49 -19.89
N ALA A 268 -22.58 31.72 -19.67
CA ALA A 268 -22.17 32.86 -20.49
C ALA A 268 -20.66 33.16 -20.36
N PHE A 269 -20.10 33.09 -19.16
CA PHE A 269 -18.64 33.21 -18.98
C PHE A 269 -17.88 32.05 -19.63
N ALA A 270 -18.41 30.84 -19.57
CA ALA A 270 -17.81 29.71 -20.28
C ALA A 270 -17.78 29.93 -21.79
N ALA A 271 -18.86 30.46 -22.37
CA ALA A 271 -18.90 30.81 -23.79
C ALA A 271 -17.89 31.94 -24.13
N ALA A 272 -17.77 32.97 -23.28
CA ALA A 272 -16.82 34.05 -23.47
C ALA A 272 -15.35 33.58 -23.37
N GLU A 273 -15.04 32.65 -22.46
CA GLU A 273 -13.71 32.05 -22.33
C GLU A 273 -13.35 31.19 -23.54
N VAL A 274 -14.28 30.43 -24.10
CA VAL A 274 -14.04 29.65 -25.33
C VAL A 274 -13.73 30.58 -26.51
N ALA A 275 -14.39 31.74 -26.59
CA ALA A 275 -14.13 32.73 -27.63
C ALA A 275 -12.77 33.42 -27.47
N TYR A 276 -12.36 33.71 -26.23
CA TYR A 276 -11.09 34.39 -25.95
C TYR A 276 -9.87 33.45 -25.98
N ASN A 277 -10.00 32.25 -25.39
CA ASN A 277 -8.98 31.23 -25.32
C ASN A 277 -9.50 29.93 -25.96
N PRO A 278 -9.53 29.86 -27.31
CA PRO A 278 -9.94 28.64 -27.98
C PRO A 278 -8.95 27.53 -27.64
N ARG A 279 -9.45 26.42 -27.11
CA ARG A 279 -8.62 25.23 -26.95
C ARG A 279 -8.21 24.75 -28.33
N TYR A 280 -6.92 24.46 -28.49
CA TYR A 280 -6.51 23.59 -29.58
C TYR A 280 -7.07 22.19 -29.30
N SER A 281 -8.26 21.91 -29.82
CA SER A 281 -8.72 20.53 -29.95
C SER A 281 -7.96 19.96 -31.13
N GLY A 282 -6.87 19.24 -30.86
CA GLY A 282 -6.25 18.40 -31.88
C GLY A 282 -7.29 17.39 -32.43
N PRO A 283 -7.09 16.82 -33.62
CA PRO A 283 -8.05 15.93 -34.27
C PRO A 283 -8.32 14.59 -33.56
N GLU A 284 -7.98 14.42 -32.27
CA GLU A 284 -8.16 13.18 -31.52
C GLU A 284 -9.03 13.37 -30.28
N SER A 285 -10.34 13.49 -30.47
CA SER A 285 -11.31 13.22 -29.39
C SER A 285 -12.70 12.79 -29.86
N SER A 286 -12.84 12.37 -31.12
CA SER A 286 -14.08 11.82 -31.67
C SER A 286 -13.81 10.46 -32.32
N GLY A 287 -13.62 9.44 -31.50
CA GLY A 287 -13.48 8.06 -31.98
C GLY A 287 -12.57 7.21 -31.11
N SER A 288 -13.13 6.55 -30.10
CA SER A 288 -12.49 5.40 -29.46
C SER A 288 -13.57 4.38 -29.11
N ALA A 289 -14.17 3.80 -30.16
CA ALA A 289 -14.48 2.38 -30.18
C ALA A 289 -13.32 1.71 -30.96
N GLY A 290 -12.91 0.52 -30.51
CA GLY A 290 -11.59 -0.08 -30.76
C GLY A 290 -11.09 -0.12 -32.20
N GLU A 291 -9.76 -0.06 -32.36
CA GLU A 291 -8.96 -1.03 -33.12
C GLU A 291 -7.47 -0.76 -32.83
N GLU A 292 -6.69 -1.84 -32.84
CA GLU A 292 -5.26 -1.91 -32.49
C GLU A 292 -4.36 -1.73 -33.72
N ILE A 293 -3.07 -1.44 -33.46
CA ILE A 293 -1.87 -1.59 -34.32
C ILE A 293 -1.59 -0.51 -35.41
N ARG A 294 -0.54 0.30 -35.20
CA ARG A 294 0.81 0.17 -35.83
C ARG A 294 1.48 1.54 -35.98
N GLY A 295 2.76 1.60 -35.60
CA GLY A 295 3.58 2.81 -35.62
C GLY A 295 3.74 3.47 -36.98
N LYS A 296 3.94 4.80 -36.92
CA LYS A 296 4.55 5.59 -38.00
C LYS A 296 5.15 6.87 -37.43
N ASP A 297 6.47 6.82 -37.29
CA ASP A 297 7.48 7.85 -37.56
C ASP A 297 7.01 9.30 -37.65
N CYS A 298 7.47 10.12 -36.71
CA CYS A 298 7.44 11.57 -36.79
C CYS A 298 8.77 12.10 -37.35
N THR A 299 8.78 12.41 -38.64
CA THR A 299 9.70 13.35 -39.28
C THR A 299 8.86 14.40 -40.00
N GLY A 300 9.07 15.68 -39.69
CA GLY A 300 8.37 16.76 -40.40
C GLY A 300 8.26 18.03 -39.58
N LEU A 301 9.38 18.76 -39.51
CA LEU A 301 9.44 20.19 -39.26
C LEU A 301 8.58 20.91 -40.31
N ASP A 302 7.71 21.85 -39.93
CA ASP A 302 7.38 22.98 -40.82
C ASP A 302 6.87 24.19 -40.02
N THR A 303 7.72 25.21 -40.05
CA THR A 303 7.49 26.58 -39.62
C THR A 303 6.59 27.28 -40.64
N ALA A 304 5.43 27.79 -40.22
CA ALA A 304 4.64 28.71 -41.03
C ALA A 304 4.36 30.00 -40.25
N HIS A 305 5.09 31.04 -40.64
CA HIS A 305 4.83 32.44 -40.32
C HIS A 305 3.44 32.84 -40.83
N ARG A 306 2.65 33.55 -40.01
CA ARG A 306 1.41 34.19 -40.47
C ARG A 306 1.58 35.70 -40.34
N THR A 307 1.89 36.33 -41.47
CA THR A 307 1.81 37.77 -41.68
C THR A 307 0.35 38.20 -41.75
N ILE A 308 0.09 39.37 -41.17
CA ILE A 308 -1.21 40.06 -41.18
C ILE A 308 -1.23 40.92 -42.44
N GLU A 309 -2.20 40.69 -43.33
CA GLU A 309 -2.55 41.65 -44.37
C GLU A 309 -3.99 42.12 -44.17
N THR A 310 -4.11 43.41 -43.93
CA THR A 310 -5.33 44.21 -43.94
C THR A 310 -5.57 44.73 -45.35
N VAL A 311 -6.72 44.43 -45.95
CA VAL A 311 -7.26 45.19 -47.09
C VAL A 311 -8.74 45.46 -46.84
N ALA A 312 -9.10 46.73 -46.99
CA ALA A 312 -10.42 47.29 -46.79
C ALA A 312 -11.17 47.49 -48.12
N GLY A 313 -12.52 47.50 -48.03
CA GLY A 313 -13.47 48.00 -49.03
C GLY A 313 -13.97 46.95 -50.03
N THR A 314 -15.22 46.91 -50.52
CA THR A 314 -16.43 47.74 -50.37
C THR A 314 -17.57 47.04 -51.17
N GLY A 315 -18.85 47.24 -50.77
CA GLY A 315 -20.06 46.99 -51.59
C GLY A 315 -20.72 45.60 -51.40
N ALA A 316 -21.87 45.41 -50.73
CA ALA A 316 -23.26 45.85 -51.01
C ALA A 316 -24.12 44.82 -51.79
N ALA A 317 -25.09 44.25 -51.05
CA ALA A 317 -26.47 43.87 -51.38
C ALA A 317 -26.85 42.64 -52.25
N SER A 318 -27.68 41.76 -51.64
CA SER A 318 -28.95 41.13 -52.12
C SER A 318 -29.00 39.63 -51.75
N ALA A 319 -29.67 39.20 -50.67
CA ALA A 319 -31.10 38.90 -50.55
C ALA A 319 -31.63 37.74 -51.43
N ALA A 320 -31.84 36.56 -50.83
CA ALA A 320 -33.02 35.69 -51.07
C ALA A 320 -33.08 34.56 -50.02
N ALA A 321 -34.27 34.37 -49.46
CA ALA A 321 -34.61 33.47 -48.36
C ALA A 321 -35.01 32.07 -48.85
N THR A 322 -34.92 31.06 -47.97
CA THR A 322 -35.97 30.05 -47.77
C THR A 322 -35.83 29.46 -46.35
N SER A 323 -36.92 29.56 -45.60
CA SER A 323 -37.13 29.06 -44.24
C SER A 323 -37.89 27.73 -44.25
N THR A 324 -37.52 26.77 -43.39
CA THR A 324 -38.48 25.84 -42.79
C THR A 324 -38.12 25.56 -41.32
N THR A 325 -39.14 25.73 -40.50
CA THR A 325 -39.25 25.80 -39.04
C THR A 325 -39.20 24.43 -38.34
N ALA A 326 -38.59 24.35 -37.16
CA ALA A 326 -39.05 23.47 -36.07
C ALA A 326 -38.55 23.94 -34.68
N THR A 327 -39.48 24.54 -33.95
CA THR A 327 -39.72 24.46 -32.50
C THR A 327 -38.69 25.02 -31.50
N THR A 328 -38.88 26.32 -31.29
CA THR A 328 -38.73 27.11 -30.07
C THR A 328 -39.08 26.38 -28.76
N THR A 329 -38.14 26.39 -27.81
CA THR A 329 -38.46 26.64 -26.39
C THR A 329 -37.85 27.98 -26.00
N THR A 330 -38.74 28.96 -25.92
CA THR A 330 -38.53 30.31 -25.43
C THR A 330 -38.09 30.32 -23.97
N THR A 331 -36.90 30.88 -23.72
CA THR A 331 -36.64 31.83 -22.61
C THR A 331 -35.63 32.88 -23.10
N THR A 332 -36.13 33.77 -23.95
CA THR A 332 -35.69 35.17 -24.10
C THR A 332 -35.78 35.86 -22.72
N THR A 333 -34.91 36.72 -22.19
CA THR A 333 -34.05 37.77 -22.79
C THR A 333 -33.22 38.41 -21.65
N THR A 334 -31.94 38.05 -21.48
CA THR A 334 -30.87 38.84 -20.79
C THR A 334 -29.54 38.06 -20.82
N THR A 335 -29.06 37.63 -21.99
CA THR A 335 -27.88 36.74 -22.06
C THR A 335 -26.99 37.03 -23.26
N THR A 336 -26.60 38.29 -23.45
CA THR A 336 -25.63 38.70 -24.49
C THR A 336 -24.82 39.95 -24.08
N LEU A 337 -24.42 40.06 -22.81
CA LEU A 337 -23.62 41.24 -22.36
C LEU A 337 -22.17 40.94 -21.99
N PHE A 338 -21.73 39.68 -22.00
CA PHE A 338 -20.33 39.36 -21.67
C PHE A 338 -19.58 38.96 -22.94
N GLN A 339 -19.15 39.96 -23.72
CA GLN A 339 -18.15 39.76 -24.78
C GLN A 339 -16.74 39.48 -24.20
N ARG A 340 -16.54 39.76 -22.90
CA ARG A 340 -15.26 39.59 -22.22
C ARG A 340 -15.33 38.44 -21.21
N PRO A 341 -14.32 37.55 -21.17
CA PRO A 341 -14.17 36.57 -20.10
C PRO A 341 -14.12 37.22 -18.72
N TYR A 342 -14.61 36.50 -17.71
CA TYR A 342 -14.58 36.97 -16.32
C TYR A 342 -13.20 36.71 -15.70
N ARG A 343 -12.47 37.79 -15.38
CA ARG A 343 -11.14 37.74 -14.75
C ARG A 343 -11.06 38.76 -13.62
N ASP A 344 -10.78 38.27 -12.42
CA ASP A 344 -10.71 39.09 -11.21
C ASP A 344 -9.26 39.51 -10.92
N GLN A 345 -8.96 40.79 -11.17
CA GLN A 345 -7.62 41.34 -10.92
C GLN A 345 -7.24 41.33 -9.44
N GLU A 346 -8.21 41.46 -8.54
CA GLU A 346 -7.96 41.43 -7.10
C GLU A 346 -7.50 40.05 -6.66
N TRP A 347 -8.18 38.99 -7.13
CA TRP A 347 -7.80 37.62 -6.85
C TRP A 347 -6.40 37.30 -7.40
N GLU A 348 -6.15 37.68 -8.66
CA GLU A 348 -4.84 37.50 -9.28
C GLU A 348 -3.74 38.16 -8.43
N LYS A 349 -3.92 39.41 -7.99
CA LYS A 349 -2.93 40.10 -7.14
C LYS A 349 -2.70 39.39 -5.80
N THR A 350 -3.76 38.88 -5.17
CA THR A 350 -3.63 38.19 -3.87
C THR A 350 -2.87 36.86 -3.98
N GLU A 351 -3.10 36.09 -5.05
CA GLU A 351 -2.49 34.76 -5.22
C GLU A 351 -1.17 34.80 -6.02
N LYS A 352 -0.88 35.91 -6.72
CA LYS A 352 0.29 36.04 -7.61
C LYS A 352 1.61 35.65 -6.95
N ALA A 353 1.87 36.11 -5.72
CA ALA A 353 3.11 35.81 -5.02
C ALA A 353 3.32 34.30 -4.80
N TYR A 354 2.26 33.57 -4.47
CA TYR A 354 2.32 32.11 -4.33
C TYR A 354 2.54 31.44 -5.69
N MET A 355 1.80 31.88 -6.71
CA MET A 355 1.86 31.31 -8.04
C MET A 355 3.24 31.50 -8.69
N GLU A 356 3.83 32.69 -8.57
CA GLU A 356 5.19 32.97 -9.06
C GLU A 356 6.22 32.06 -8.39
N LEU A 357 6.20 31.96 -7.05
CA LEU A 357 7.09 31.07 -6.31
C LEU A 357 6.92 29.60 -6.73
N SER A 358 5.68 29.16 -6.93
CA SER A 358 5.41 27.79 -7.35
C SER A 358 5.94 27.49 -8.76
N ILE A 359 5.87 28.46 -9.68
CA ILE A 359 6.41 28.34 -11.03
C ILE A 359 7.93 28.36 -11.02
N ASP A 360 8.54 29.19 -10.19
CA ASP A 360 9.99 29.17 -9.99
C ASP A 360 10.45 27.80 -9.49
N ASN A 361 9.71 27.18 -8.57
CA ASN A 361 9.97 25.82 -8.12
C ASN A 361 9.84 24.80 -9.26
N LEU A 362 8.76 24.85 -10.04
CA LEU A 362 8.59 23.99 -11.22
C LEU A 362 9.74 24.17 -12.22
N ASN A 363 10.16 25.41 -12.49
CA ASN A 363 11.26 25.72 -13.39
C ASN A 363 12.61 25.24 -12.88
N ARG A 364 12.84 25.23 -11.55
CA ARG A 364 14.02 24.61 -10.93
C ARG A 364 14.04 23.09 -11.16
N ILE A 365 12.91 22.40 -10.93
CA ILE A 365 12.79 20.95 -11.18
C ILE A 365 13.00 20.67 -12.67
N THR A 366 12.36 21.43 -13.57
CA THR A 366 12.54 21.32 -15.03
C THR A 366 13.99 21.50 -15.44
N ARG A 367 14.71 22.47 -14.85
CA ARG A 367 16.13 22.66 -15.13
C ARG A 367 16.94 21.41 -14.74
N SER A 368 16.72 20.86 -13.54
CA SER A 368 17.40 19.63 -13.11
C SER A 368 17.07 18.43 -14.01
N TYR A 369 15.83 18.32 -14.46
CA TYR A 369 15.37 17.29 -15.38
C TYR A 369 16.05 17.41 -16.74
N ASN A 370 16.05 18.60 -17.34
CA ASN A 370 16.63 18.85 -18.67
C ASN A 370 18.15 18.61 -18.73
N ILE A 371 18.85 18.78 -17.62
CA ILE A 371 20.28 18.45 -17.51
C ILE A 371 20.52 16.94 -17.63
N MET A 372 19.63 16.12 -17.06
CA MET A 372 19.77 14.67 -17.04
C MET A 372 19.08 13.98 -18.23
N ALA A 373 18.09 14.62 -18.83
CA ALA A 373 17.27 14.05 -19.89
C ALA A 373 17.95 14.12 -21.27
N PRO A 374 17.72 13.11 -22.14
CA PRO A 374 18.08 13.19 -23.56
C PRO A 374 17.41 14.38 -24.26
N GLU A 375 18.04 14.90 -25.32
CA GLU A 375 17.57 16.11 -26.05
C GLU A 375 16.08 16.04 -26.46
N LEU A 376 15.64 14.90 -26.99
CA LEU A 376 14.25 14.69 -27.42
C LEU A 376 13.23 14.77 -26.27
N ALA A 377 13.66 14.45 -25.05
CA ALA A 377 12.79 14.40 -23.87
C ALA A 377 12.76 15.71 -23.08
N ARG A 378 13.57 16.72 -23.45
CA ARG A 378 13.63 18.00 -22.73
C ARG A 378 12.30 18.73 -22.75
N LYS A 379 11.97 19.39 -21.64
CA LYS A 379 10.71 20.12 -21.45
C LYS A 379 10.94 21.63 -21.44
N PRO A 380 10.02 22.43 -22.01
CA PRO A 380 10.10 23.88 -21.92
C PRO A 380 9.82 24.36 -20.49
N TYR A 381 10.27 25.58 -20.18
CA TYR A 381 9.94 26.24 -18.92
C TYR A 381 8.46 26.65 -18.86
N PHE A 382 7.93 26.71 -17.65
CA PHE A 382 6.56 27.11 -17.34
C PHE A 382 6.46 28.63 -17.21
N SER A 383 5.38 29.19 -17.74
CA SER A 383 5.01 30.60 -17.61
C SER A 383 3.67 30.75 -16.89
N LEU A 384 3.58 31.75 -16.03
CA LEU A 384 2.39 32.03 -15.20
C LEU A 384 1.16 32.29 -16.07
N ASP A 385 1.31 33.15 -17.06
CA ASP A 385 0.20 33.55 -17.92
C ASP A 385 -0.39 32.36 -18.70
N ARG A 386 0.46 31.42 -19.12
CA ARG A 386 0.01 30.22 -19.83
C ARG A 386 -0.77 29.28 -18.92
N GLU A 387 -0.27 29.05 -17.70
CA GLU A 387 -0.94 28.19 -16.73
C GLU A 387 -2.25 28.81 -16.23
N LEU A 388 -2.31 30.15 -16.07
CA LEU A 388 -3.54 30.87 -15.76
C LEU A 388 -4.57 30.76 -16.90
N ASN A 389 -4.17 31.05 -18.13
CA ASN A 389 -5.05 30.93 -19.29
C ASN A 389 -5.58 29.50 -19.45
N ALA A 390 -4.73 28.48 -19.24
CA ALA A 390 -5.15 27.08 -19.25
C ALA A 390 -6.13 26.76 -18.12
N CYS A 391 -5.86 27.26 -16.90
CA CYS A 391 -6.75 27.09 -15.75
C CYS A 391 -8.13 27.69 -16.01
N PHE A 392 -8.18 28.91 -16.55
CA PHE A 392 -9.45 29.58 -16.87
C PHE A 392 -10.25 28.78 -17.89
N ALA A 393 -9.61 28.30 -18.97
CA ALA A 393 -10.26 27.44 -19.94
C ALA A 393 -10.76 26.11 -19.34
N ASP A 394 -10.02 25.51 -18.40
CA ASP A 394 -10.38 24.26 -17.69
C ASP A 394 -11.54 24.42 -16.72
N VAL A 395 -11.56 25.51 -15.96
CA VAL A 395 -12.56 25.71 -14.92
C VAL A 395 -13.87 26.25 -15.50
N ALA A 396 -13.80 27.09 -16.55
CA ALA A 396 -14.96 27.78 -17.11
C ALA A 396 -16.21 26.89 -17.33
N PRO A 397 -16.14 25.73 -18.02
CA PRO A 397 -17.31 24.87 -18.21
C PRO A 397 -17.79 24.16 -16.92
N LEU A 398 -16.93 24.04 -15.90
CA LEU A 398 -17.23 23.33 -14.65
C LEU A 398 -17.99 24.19 -13.63
N ILE A 399 -17.95 25.52 -13.77
CA ILE A 399 -18.51 26.46 -12.77
C ILE A 399 -20.02 26.26 -12.60
N ALA A 400 -20.78 26.10 -13.68
CA ALA A 400 -22.23 25.95 -13.60
C ALA A 400 -22.63 24.70 -12.79
N GLN A 401 -21.90 23.60 -12.96
CA GLN A 401 -22.10 22.38 -12.18
C GLN A 401 -21.70 22.57 -10.71
N GLU A 402 -20.58 23.24 -10.45
CA GLU A 402 -20.13 23.54 -9.09
C GLU A 402 -21.11 24.42 -8.32
N ILE A 403 -21.76 25.39 -8.98
CA ILE A 403 -22.81 26.21 -8.36
C ILE A 403 -24.00 25.33 -7.97
N LYS A 404 -24.43 24.43 -8.87
CA LYS A 404 -25.51 23.48 -8.61
C LYS A 404 -25.17 22.55 -7.44
N THR A 405 -23.97 21.96 -7.42
CA THR A 405 -23.56 21.08 -6.32
C THR A 405 -23.52 21.84 -5.00
N ARG A 406 -22.97 23.05 -4.97
CA ARG A 406 -22.95 23.89 -3.76
C ARG A 406 -24.33 24.29 -3.29
N ALA A 407 -25.25 24.61 -4.19
CA ALA A 407 -26.62 24.94 -3.82
C ALA A 407 -27.33 23.74 -3.16
N VAL A 408 -27.08 22.52 -3.64
CA VAL A 408 -27.60 21.28 -3.04
C VAL A 408 -26.94 21.00 -1.68
N HIS A 409 -25.60 21.06 -1.58
CA HIS A 409 -24.88 20.79 -0.33
C HIS A 409 -25.08 21.87 0.74
N ARG A 410 -25.37 23.12 0.35
CA ARG A 410 -25.71 24.17 1.32
C ARG A 410 -26.98 23.79 2.08
N ARG A 411 -28.00 23.27 1.38
CA ARG A 411 -29.28 22.86 1.98
C ARG A 411 -29.08 21.80 3.06
N THR A 412 -28.21 20.81 2.83
CA THR A 412 -27.93 19.75 3.80
C THR A 412 -27.16 20.22 5.03
N SER A 413 -26.39 21.32 4.94
CA SER A 413 -25.65 21.89 6.09
C SER A 413 -26.50 22.80 6.99
N THR A 414 -27.51 23.48 6.42
CA THR A 414 -28.44 24.34 7.16
C THR A 414 -29.55 23.56 7.87
N GLU A 415 -29.69 22.27 7.59
CA GLU A 415 -30.67 21.36 8.18
C GLU A 415 -30.01 20.46 9.25
N GLY A 416 -29.10 21.06 10.03
CA GLY A 416 -28.28 20.39 11.05
C GLY A 416 -28.45 20.98 12.45
N THR A 417 -29.61 21.57 12.76
CA THR A 417 -29.96 21.99 14.13
C THR A 417 -31.43 21.63 14.40
N GLY A 418 -31.64 20.42 14.92
CA GLY A 418 -32.93 19.96 15.43
C GLY A 418 -33.61 18.92 14.54
N GLY A 419 -33.27 17.64 14.72
CA GLY A 419 -33.97 16.55 14.06
C GLY A 419 -33.61 15.19 14.65
N VAL A 420 -34.35 14.75 15.66
CA VAL A 420 -34.36 13.36 16.12
C VAL A 420 -34.90 12.51 14.96
N GLY A 421 -34.06 11.66 14.37
CA GLY A 421 -34.41 10.83 13.22
C GLY A 421 -33.78 9.43 13.31
N ASN A 422 -34.67 8.45 13.47
CA ASN A 422 -34.53 6.99 13.48
C ASN A 422 -33.24 6.34 12.88
N PRO A 423 -32.56 5.42 13.61
CA PRO A 423 -31.38 4.70 13.12
C PRO A 423 -31.76 3.37 12.46
N ALA A 424 -32.39 3.39 11.28
CA ALA A 424 -32.77 2.14 10.60
C ALA A 424 -32.34 2.03 9.13
N ALA A 425 -31.72 3.05 8.53
CA ALA A 425 -31.40 3.00 7.10
C ALA A 425 -30.21 3.87 6.67
N SER A 426 -29.13 3.94 7.45
CA SER A 426 -27.87 4.52 6.98
C SER A 426 -26.75 3.50 6.94
N THR A 427 -26.22 3.36 5.74
CA THR A 427 -25.25 2.40 5.22
C THR A 427 -23.96 2.37 6.04
N LEU A 428 -23.53 1.17 6.43
CA LEU A 428 -22.33 0.86 7.23
C LEU A 428 -20.99 1.38 6.66
N VAL A 429 -20.98 1.96 5.46
CA VAL A 429 -19.79 2.50 4.78
C VAL A 429 -19.43 3.91 5.26
N GLU A 430 -20.40 4.71 5.72
CA GLU A 430 -20.17 6.10 6.14
C GLU A 430 -19.52 6.23 7.53
N ARG A 431 -19.59 5.16 8.35
CA ARG A 431 -18.99 5.14 9.69
C ARG A 431 -17.47 4.95 9.67
N PHE A 432 -16.89 4.61 8.51
CA PHE A 432 -15.44 4.43 8.32
C PHE A 432 -14.72 5.63 7.70
N VAL A 433 -15.45 6.71 7.33
CA VAL A 433 -14.88 7.92 6.71
C VAL A 433 -15.00 9.14 7.64
N SER A 434 -15.17 8.93 8.94
CA SER A 434 -14.99 10.01 9.91
C SER A 434 -13.52 10.45 9.88
N THR A 435 -13.32 11.62 9.29
CA THR A 435 -12.08 12.37 9.22
C THR A 435 -11.45 12.52 10.61
N ASP A 436 -10.18 12.16 10.71
CA ASP A 436 -9.31 12.47 11.85
C ASP A 436 -9.47 13.95 12.21
N SER A 437 -10.04 14.24 13.39
CA SER A 437 -10.00 15.59 13.94
C SER A 437 -8.60 15.81 14.52
N VAL A 438 -7.70 16.26 13.65
CA VAL A 438 -6.34 16.66 14.03
C VAL A 438 -6.43 17.83 15.01
N LYS A 439 -6.27 17.56 16.30
CA LYS A 439 -5.98 18.59 17.30
C LYS A 439 -4.53 19.02 17.13
N VAL A 440 -4.33 20.13 16.42
CA VAL A 440 -3.04 20.80 16.35
C VAL A 440 -2.74 21.38 17.72
N HIS A 441 -1.85 20.73 18.48
CA HIS A 441 -1.22 21.35 19.62
C HIS A 441 -0.12 22.28 19.08
N LEU A 442 -0.31 23.59 19.23
CA LEU A 442 0.74 24.56 18.95
C LEU A 442 1.82 24.42 20.02
N GLU A 443 2.88 23.67 19.70
CA GLU A 443 4.09 23.61 20.52
C GLU A 443 4.91 24.87 20.29
N ALA A 444 4.49 25.97 20.89
CA ALA A 444 5.34 27.12 21.17
C ALA A 444 5.02 27.62 22.57
N GLY A 445 5.92 27.36 23.51
CA GLY A 445 5.80 27.66 24.93
C GLY A 445 5.93 29.14 25.27
N GLU A 446 5.16 30.00 24.61
CA GLU A 446 5.01 31.41 24.98
C GLU A 446 3.52 31.73 25.07
N LYS A 447 3.00 31.61 26.29
CA LYS A 447 1.72 32.10 26.83
C LYS A 447 0.78 32.73 25.77
N ALA A 448 0.01 31.89 25.09
CA ALA A 448 -1.16 32.35 24.37
C ALA A 448 -2.13 32.98 25.38
N TYR A 449 -2.45 34.26 25.18
CA TYR A 449 -3.32 35.06 26.05
C TYR A 449 -4.65 34.34 26.28
N GLY A 450 -4.82 33.82 27.49
CA GLY A 450 -5.92 32.90 27.80
C GLY A 450 -7.18 33.64 28.23
N LEU A 451 -8.35 33.00 28.09
CA LEU A 451 -9.63 33.51 28.60
C LEU A 451 -9.56 33.92 30.10
N LYS A 452 -8.66 33.29 30.86
CA LYS A 452 -8.36 33.59 32.28
C LYS A 452 -7.54 34.86 32.50
N GLU A 453 -6.73 35.27 31.53
CA GLU A 453 -6.01 36.54 31.53
C GLU A 453 -6.95 37.65 31.06
N TRP A 454 -7.74 37.39 30.02
CA TRP A 454 -8.81 38.30 29.56
C TRP A 454 -9.84 38.62 30.65
N TRP A 455 -10.34 37.62 31.38
CA TRP A 455 -11.25 37.84 32.53
C TRP A 455 -10.60 38.60 33.68
N ARG A 456 -9.30 38.39 33.91
CA ARG A 456 -8.56 39.12 34.94
C ARG A 456 -8.36 40.58 34.57
N ASP A 457 -8.15 40.89 33.29
CA ASP A 457 -7.99 42.27 32.82
C ASP A 457 -9.31 43.04 32.79
N ILE A 458 -10.41 42.35 32.47
CA ILE A 458 -11.76 42.96 32.46
C ILE A 458 -12.23 43.35 33.87
N TRP A 459 -11.77 42.67 34.92
CA TRP A 459 -12.14 42.97 36.32
C TRP A 459 -11.05 43.71 37.11
N LYS A 460 -9.93 44.08 36.47
CA LYS A 460 -8.87 44.91 37.07
C LYS A 460 -8.98 46.39 36.75
N ARG A 461 -10.08 46.81 36.14
CA ARG A 461 -10.30 48.21 35.77
C ARG A 461 -11.16 48.90 36.82
N ASP A 462 -10.49 49.31 37.89
CA ASP A 462 -10.88 50.40 38.80
C ASP A 462 -9.63 51.24 39.10
#